data_AF-A0A562BN04-F1
#
_entry.id   AF-A0A562BN04-F1
#
_cell.length_a   1.000
_cell.length_b   1.000
_cell.length_c   1.000
_cell.angle_alpha   90.00
_cell.angle_beta   90.00
_cell.angle_gamma   90.00
#
_symmetry.space_group_name_H-M   'P 1'
#
loop_
_entity.id
_entity.type
_entity.pdbx_description
1 polymer ?
#
loop_
_entity_poly.entity_id
_entity_poly.type
_entity_poly.pdbx_seq_one_letter_code
_entity_poly.pdbx_strand_id
1 'polypeptide(L)'
;MTSNPLAAPHIQAQGARSGHAGPFDQVVFAGGGNRCWWQAGWWDTVAPELGLKPRVIAGISAGAATACMIYTHDAREVMAYYHGVLSRNKRNAYWRNLLGNERVFPHYGIYRAALLSILADGRMQKLQAAPEIRVGVAHIPRWCGPRLAVAAGLLAYNIDKHLLKTLHPRLGRRLGFHPEFVRAQDCASPEALADLLLQSSCTPPFTPVLRRDGRAVLDGGLVDNVPVDALDPTPGDVLVLMTRLYPRPRRFVIEHGGQRRLYVQPSRRVPISSWDYTRPEGMTLAYDLGRHDGETFLRDWTAGAQGAFSPGAAAS
;
A
#
# COMPACT_ATOMS: atom_id res chain seq x y z
N MET A 1 35.39 64.66 8.81
CA MET A 1 35.91 63.33 8.43
C MET A 1 35.39 62.32 9.45
N THR A 2 34.27 61.68 9.14
CA THR A 2 33.57 60.74 10.03
C THR A 2 33.24 59.51 9.19
N SER A 3 34.07 58.47 9.28
CA SER A 3 33.85 57.19 8.61
C SER A 3 33.15 56.23 9.56
N ASN A 4 31.90 55.91 9.23
CA ASN A 4 31.09 54.86 9.85
C ASN A 4 31.30 53.56 9.04
N PRO A 5 31.71 52.42 9.63
CA PRO A 5 31.79 51.17 8.88
C PRO A 5 30.42 50.47 8.83
N LEU A 6 30.00 50.15 7.61
CA LEU A 6 28.80 49.38 7.27
C LEU A 6 28.82 47.98 7.90
N ALA A 7 27.76 47.65 8.63
CA ALA A 7 27.48 46.31 9.12
C ALA A 7 27.12 45.38 7.94
N ALA A 8 27.84 44.26 7.84
CA ALA A 8 27.54 43.19 6.90
C ALA A 8 26.24 42.46 7.32
N PRO A 9 25.37 42.06 6.38
CA PRO A 9 24.14 41.35 6.73
C PRO A 9 24.47 39.93 7.21
N HIS A 10 24.00 39.61 8.41
CA HIS A 10 23.96 38.26 8.95
C HIS A 10 23.14 37.35 8.02
N ILE A 11 23.82 36.47 7.30
CA ILE A 11 23.19 35.30 6.66
C ILE A 11 22.76 34.39 7.81
N GLN A 12 21.49 34.46 8.18
CA GLN A 12 20.88 33.50 9.10
C GLN A 12 20.97 32.11 8.48
N ALA A 13 21.69 31.23 9.19
CA ALA A 13 21.80 29.82 8.89
C ALA A 13 20.39 29.21 8.74
N GLN A 14 20.13 28.66 7.56
CA GLN A 14 18.94 27.86 7.29
C GLN A 14 18.86 26.70 8.29
N GLY A 15 17.66 26.51 8.84
CA GLY A 15 17.35 25.55 9.88
C GLY A 15 17.82 24.13 9.57
N ALA A 16 18.18 23.42 10.63
CA ALA A 16 18.66 22.05 10.64
C ALA A 16 17.84 21.13 9.73
N ARG A 17 18.50 20.56 8.72
CA ARG A 17 17.98 19.45 7.93
C ARG A 17 17.75 18.26 8.86
N SER A 18 16.53 17.72 8.90
CA SER A 18 16.32 16.38 9.44
C SER A 18 17.21 15.40 8.66
N GLY A 19 18.02 14.62 9.38
CA GLY A 19 19.10 13.79 8.84
C GLY A 19 18.64 12.55 8.06
N HIS A 20 17.63 12.68 7.19
CA HIS A 20 17.10 11.57 6.41
C HIS A 20 17.70 11.53 5.00
N ALA A 21 18.18 10.35 4.58
CA ALA A 21 19.10 10.22 3.44
C ALA A 21 18.42 10.12 2.05
N GLY A 22 17.09 10.17 1.96
CA GLY A 22 16.34 10.03 0.70
C GLY A 22 15.26 11.10 0.53
N PRO A 23 14.69 11.27 -0.68
CA PRO A 23 13.74 12.35 -1.01
C PRO A 23 12.35 12.21 -0.39
N PHE A 24 12.04 11.09 0.27
CA PHE A 24 10.74 10.85 0.93
C PHE A 24 10.97 10.19 2.29
N ASP A 25 10.40 10.78 3.34
CA ASP A 25 10.51 10.29 4.72
C ASP A 25 9.55 9.14 4.99
N GLN A 26 8.42 9.11 4.26
CA GLN A 26 7.37 8.12 4.43
C GLN A 26 6.81 7.68 3.08
N VAL A 27 6.30 6.45 3.02
CA VAL A 27 5.69 5.89 1.82
C VAL A 27 4.32 5.28 2.13
N VAL A 28 3.37 5.41 1.20
CA VAL A 28 2.07 4.75 1.26
C VAL A 28 1.94 3.75 0.11
N PHE A 29 1.63 2.49 0.41
CA PHE A 29 1.25 1.45 -0.53
C PHE A 29 -0.26 1.25 -0.47
N ALA A 30 -0.98 1.80 -1.45
CA ALA A 30 -2.42 1.62 -1.57
C ALA A 30 -2.79 0.14 -1.79
N GLY A 31 -3.97 -0.26 -1.31
CA GLY A 31 -4.52 -1.60 -1.58
C GLY A 31 -4.88 -1.80 -3.05
N GLY A 32 -4.96 -3.05 -3.51
CA GLY A 32 -5.22 -3.32 -4.93
C GLY A 32 -5.28 -4.78 -5.38
N GLY A 33 -5.13 -5.75 -4.47
CA GLY A 33 -4.96 -7.17 -4.79
C GLY A 33 -3.75 -7.39 -5.70
N ASN A 34 -3.88 -8.23 -6.71
CA ASN A 34 -2.81 -8.52 -7.68
C ASN A 34 -2.28 -7.29 -8.43
N ARG A 35 -2.98 -6.14 -8.41
CA ARG A 35 -2.46 -4.90 -8.99
C ARG A 35 -1.27 -4.33 -8.22
N CYS A 36 -1.05 -4.74 -6.97
CA CYS A 36 0.08 -4.28 -6.14
C CYS A 36 1.43 -4.77 -6.69
N TRP A 37 1.45 -5.75 -7.61
CA TRP A 37 2.66 -6.09 -8.36
C TRP A 37 3.21 -4.90 -9.17
N TRP A 38 2.35 -3.96 -9.59
CA TRP A 38 2.78 -2.68 -10.15
C TRP A 38 3.63 -1.87 -9.14
N GLN A 39 3.24 -1.85 -7.86
CA GLN A 39 4.00 -1.13 -6.84
C GLN A 39 5.37 -1.78 -6.61
N ALA A 40 5.45 -3.12 -6.63
CA ALA A 40 6.71 -3.84 -6.54
C ALA A 40 7.64 -3.49 -7.71
N GLY A 41 7.14 -3.53 -8.95
CA GLY A 41 7.94 -3.18 -10.12
C GLY A 41 8.38 -1.71 -10.14
N TRP A 42 7.51 -0.80 -9.70
CA TRP A 42 7.87 0.61 -9.56
C TRP A 42 8.96 0.79 -8.49
N TRP A 43 8.79 0.13 -7.33
CA TRP A 43 9.74 0.21 -6.22
C TRP A 43 11.11 -0.32 -6.60
N ASP A 44 11.19 -1.50 -7.19
CA ASP A 44 12.46 -2.14 -7.59
C ASP A 44 13.23 -1.33 -8.63
N THR A 45 12.53 -0.51 -9.43
CA THR A 45 13.15 0.42 -10.37
C THR A 45 13.58 1.73 -9.73
N VAL A 46 12.73 2.36 -8.91
CA VAL A 46 12.96 3.74 -8.44
C VAL A 46 13.73 3.80 -7.13
N ALA A 47 13.51 2.85 -6.22
CA ALA A 47 14.09 2.88 -4.88
C ALA A 47 15.63 2.87 -4.88
N PRO A 48 16.32 2.03 -5.67
CA PRO A 48 17.77 2.03 -5.74
C PRO A 48 18.35 3.34 -6.30
N GLU A 49 17.74 3.86 -7.38
CA GLU A 49 18.23 5.04 -8.10
C GLU A 49 18.07 6.34 -7.29
N LEU A 50 17.01 6.44 -6.49
CA LEU A 50 16.78 7.61 -5.62
C LEU A 50 17.23 7.41 -4.17
N GLY A 51 17.81 6.25 -3.84
CA GLY A 51 18.21 5.91 -2.48
C GLY A 51 17.05 5.99 -1.48
N LEU A 52 15.85 5.50 -1.87
CA LEU A 52 14.66 5.58 -1.03
C LEU A 52 14.87 4.77 0.27
N LYS A 53 14.81 5.46 1.40
CA LYS A 53 14.97 4.88 2.75
C LYS A 53 13.93 5.47 3.69
N PRO A 54 12.62 5.25 3.46
CA PRO A 54 11.60 5.84 4.32
C PRO A 54 11.73 5.32 5.75
N ARG A 55 11.33 6.12 6.73
CA ARG A 55 11.23 5.69 8.13
C ARG A 55 9.93 4.91 8.38
N VAL A 56 8.85 5.28 7.70
CA VAL A 56 7.51 4.69 7.85
C VAL A 56 6.94 4.31 6.50
N ILE A 57 6.33 3.13 6.44
CA ILE A 57 5.57 2.64 5.30
C ILE A 57 4.15 2.29 5.76
N ALA A 58 3.14 2.95 5.20
CA ALA A 58 1.74 2.65 5.44
C ALA A 58 1.20 1.75 4.32
N GLY A 59 0.52 0.66 4.65
CA GLY A 59 -0.03 -0.27 3.67
C GLY A 59 -1.39 -0.84 4.09
N ILE A 60 -2.21 -1.16 3.09
CA ILE A 60 -3.47 -1.89 3.27
C ILE A 60 -3.56 -3.03 2.27
N SER A 61 -4.18 -4.13 2.68
CA SER A 61 -4.48 -5.29 1.84
C SER A 61 -3.19 -5.82 1.19
N ALA A 62 -3.25 -6.21 -0.08
CA ALA A 62 -2.06 -6.61 -0.83
C ALA A 62 -0.95 -5.53 -0.90
N GLY A 63 -1.25 -4.25 -0.70
CA GLY A 63 -0.23 -3.19 -0.62
C GLY A 63 0.63 -3.29 0.64
N ALA A 64 0.03 -3.69 1.77
CA ALA A 64 0.78 -4.03 2.99
C ALA A 64 1.65 -5.27 2.80
N ALA A 65 1.14 -6.28 2.10
CA ALA A 65 1.90 -7.48 1.78
C ALA A 65 3.09 -7.15 0.87
N THR A 66 2.90 -6.30 -0.14
CA THR A 66 3.99 -5.80 -0.99
C THR A 66 5.02 -5.03 -0.16
N ALA A 67 4.60 -4.14 0.75
CA ALA A 67 5.51 -3.42 1.64
C ALA A 67 6.37 -4.36 2.52
N CYS A 68 5.82 -5.48 3.01
CA CYS A 68 6.61 -6.49 3.72
C CYS A 68 7.54 -7.25 2.76
N MET A 69 7.04 -7.60 1.57
CA MET A 69 7.74 -8.40 0.58
C MET A 69 9.01 -7.72 0.07
N ILE A 70 8.96 -6.43 -0.30
CA ILE A 70 10.12 -5.70 -0.88
C ILE A 70 11.33 -5.59 0.07
N TYR A 71 11.14 -5.77 1.38
CA TYR A 71 12.24 -5.83 2.36
C TYR A 71 12.64 -7.24 2.77
N THR A 72 11.86 -8.24 2.36
CA THR A 72 12.10 -9.62 2.75
C THR A 72 12.54 -10.48 1.58
N HIS A 73 12.23 -10.12 0.32
CA HIS A 73 12.47 -10.94 -0.87
C HIS A 73 12.78 -10.13 -2.12
N ASP A 74 13.32 -10.83 -3.13
CA ASP A 74 13.29 -10.37 -4.52
C ASP A 74 11.87 -10.59 -5.10
N ALA A 75 11.32 -9.57 -5.77
CA ALA A 75 9.95 -9.64 -6.28
C ALA A 75 9.76 -10.72 -7.35
N ARG A 76 10.78 -11.02 -8.17
CA ARG A 76 10.69 -12.04 -9.22
C ARG A 76 10.66 -13.45 -8.64
N GLU A 77 11.43 -13.71 -7.58
CA GLU A 77 11.38 -14.99 -6.85
C GLU A 77 9.96 -15.24 -6.32
N VAL A 78 9.36 -14.23 -5.70
CA VAL A 78 8.00 -14.34 -5.14
C VAL A 78 6.96 -14.52 -6.26
N MET A 79 7.09 -13.80 -7.38
CA MET A 79 6.21 -14.00 -8.55
C MET A 79 6.35 -15.40 -9.13
N ALA A 80 7.57 -15.94 -9.26
CA ALA A 80 7.80 -17.31 -9.73
C ALA A 80 7.13 -18.33 -8.81
N TYR A 81 7.24 -18.14 -7.49
CA TYR A 81 6.52 -18.96 -6.50
C TYR A 81 4.99 -18.87 -6.71
N TYR A 82 4.42 -17.67 -6.81
CA TYR A 82 2.99 -17.50 -7.07
C TYR A 82 2.55 -18.14 -8.38
N HIS A 83 3.36 -18.07 -9.43
CA HIS A 83 3.09 -18.73 -10.69
C HIS A 83 2.98 -20.26 -10.51
N GLY A 84 3.88 -20.85 -9.71
CA GLY A 84 3.82 -22.25 -9.31
C GLY A 84 2.54 -22.59 -8.55
N VAL A 85 2.21 -21.83 -7.51
CA VAL A 85 1.01 -22.03 -6.67
C VAL A 85 -0.28 -21.91 -7.50
N LEU A 86 -0.36 -20.92 -8.37
CA LEU A 86 -1.56 -20.61 -9.15
C LEU A 86 -1.71 -21.45 -10.42
N SER A 87 -0.64 -22.08 -10.92
CA SER A 87 -0.68 -22.93 -12.12
C SER A 87 -1.74 -24.05 -12.03
N ARG A 88 -2.07 -24.49 -10.82
CA ARG A 88 -3.06 -25.54 -10.55
C ARG A 88 -4.48 -25.01 -10.35
N ASN A 89 -4.66 -23.70 -10.17
CA ASN A 89 -5.96 -23.09 -9.91
C ASN A 89 -6.64 -22.67 -11.23
N LYS A 90 -7.70 -23.39 -11.61
CA LYS A 90 -8.40 -23.16 -12.88
C LYS A 90 -9.56 -22.17 -12.79
N ARG A 91 -10.04 -21.85 -11.59
CA ARG A 91 -11.24 -21.01 -11.39
C ARG A 91 -11.09 -20.12 -10.16
N ASN A 92 -11.75 -18.96 -10.22
CA ASN A 92 -11.90 -18.07 -9.07
C ASN A 92 -13.12 -18.42 -8.19
N ALA A 93 -14.05 -19.24 -8.70
CA ALA A 93 -15.19 -19.75 -7.95
C ALA A 93 -15.49 -21.20 -8.34
N TYR A 94 -15.62 -22.06 -7.33
CA TYR A 94 -15.97 -23.47 -7.45
C TYR A 94 -17.39 -23.68 -6.91
N TRP A 95 -18.40 -23.32 -7.70
CA TRP A 95 -19.82 -23.36 -7.29
C TRP A 95 -20.31 -24.76 -6.87
N ARG A 96 -19.66 -25.83 -7.34
CA ARG A 96 -19.95 -27.21 -6.88
C ARG A 96 -19.76 -27.38 -5.36
N ASN A 97 -18.96 -26.52 -4.74
CA ASN A 97 -18.65 -26.55 -3.31
C ASN A 97 -19.75 -25.89 -2.46
N LEU A 98 -20.79 -25.29 -3.07
CA LEU A 98 -21.85 -24.58 -2.35
C LEU A 98 -22.62 -25.47 -1.36
N LEU A 99 -22.74 -26.76 -1.67
CA LEU A 99 -23.43 -27.76 -0.83
C LEU A 99 -22.45 -28.66 -0.04
N GLY A 100 -21.15 -28.37 -0.11
CA GLY A 100 -20.10 -29.16 0.55
C GLY A 100 -19.39 -28.38 1.66
N ASN A 101 -18.44 -29.04 2.32
CA ASN A 101 -17.59 -28.42 3.35
C ASN A 101 -16.37 -27.68 2.76
N GLU A 102 -16.18 -27.73 1.44
CA GLU A 102 -15.11 -27.01 0.75
C GLU A 102 -15.49 -25.54 0.49
N ARG A 103 -14.49 -24.67 0.34
CA ARG A 103 -14.74 -23.25 0.04
C ARG A 103 -15.12 -23.05 -1.43
N VAL A 104 -16.10 -22.18 -1.68
CA VAL A 104 -16.46 -21.74 -3.04
C VAL A 104 -15.35 -20.85 -3.63
N PHE A 105 -14.80 -19.93 -2.85
CA PHE A 105 -13.70 -19.06 -3.25
C PHE A 105 -12.38 -19.60 -2.69
N PRO A 106 -11.40 -19.96 -3.53
CA PRO A 106 -10.14 -20.58 -3.10
C PRO A 106 -9.15 -19.56 -2.51
N HIS A 107 -9.38 -18.26 -2.72
CA HIS A 107 -8.42 -17.17 -2.49
C HIS A 107 -7.81 -17.19 -1.10
N TYR A 108 -8.62 -17.32 -0.04
CA TYR A 108 -8.11 -17.32 1.33
C TYR A 108 -7.09 -18.43 1.58
N GLY A 109 -7.38 -19.66 1.14
CA GLY A 109 -6.49 -20.80 1.36
C GLY A 109 -5.19 -20.66 0.60
N ILE A 110 -5.28 -20.28 -0.68
CA ILE A 110 -4.12 -20.04 -1.55
C ILE A 110 -3.26 -18.91 -0.96
N TYR A 111 -3.87 -17.79 -0.59
CA TYR A 111 -3.15 -16.61 -0.13
C TYR A 111 -2.48 -16.87 1.23
N ARG A 112 -3.16 -17.53 2.16
CA ARG A 112 -2.57 -17.90 3.45
C ARG A 112 -1.38 -18.83 3.28
N ALA A 113 -1.51 -19.86 2.44
CA ALA A 113 -0.41 -20.79 2.18
C ALA A 113 0.79 -20.06 1.56
N ALA A 114 0.54 -19.18 0.58
CA ALA A 114 1.58 -18.39 -0.05
C ALA A 114 2.30 -17.47 0.97
N LEU A 115 1.56 -16.74 1.79
CA LEU A 115 2.14 -15.88 2.83
C LEU A 115 3.01 -16.67 3.81
N LEU A 116 2.57 -17.84 4.27
CA LEU A 116 3.36 -18.66 5.18
C LEU A 116 4.65 -19.18 4.54
N SER A 117 4.60 -19.62 3.27
CA SER A 117 5.80 -20.03 2.56
C SER A 117 6.76 -18.87 2.33
N ILE A 118 6.26 -17.69 1.97
CA ILE A 118 7.08 -16.50 1.74
C ILE A 118 7.68 -16.00 3.06
N LEU A 119 6.96 -16.03 4.17
CA LEU A 119 7.43 -15.53 5.47
C LEU A 119 8.28 -16.54 6.27
N ALA A 120 8.47 -17.74 5.75
CA ALA A 120 9.32 -18.77 6.36
C ALA A 120 10.81 -18.37 6.38
N ASP A 121 11.68 -19.23 6.93
CA ASP A 121 13.14 -19.18 6.74
C ASP A 121 13.82 -17.82 7.05
N GLY A 122 13.65 -17.34 8.28
CA GLY A 122 14.36 -16.14 8.77
C GLY A 122 13.87 -14.81 8.19
N ARG A 123 12.83 -14.80 7.35
CA ARG A 123 12.29 -13.57 6.73
C ARG A 123 11.69 -12.62 7.74
N MET A 124 11.18 -13.13 8.88
CA MET A 124 10.78 -12.30 10.02
C MET A 124 11.95 -11.46 10.56
N GLN A 125 13.18 -12.01 10.61
CA GLN A 125 14.35 -11.26 11.08
C GLN A 125 14.72 -10.13 10.10
N LYS A 126 14.63 -10.39 8.79
CA LYS A 126 14.81 -9.34 7.76
C LYS A 126 13.75 -8.23 7.91
N LEU A 127 12.50 -8.60 8.18
CA LEU A 127 11.41 -7.63 8.39
C LEU A 127 11.65 -6.75 9.62
N GLN A 128 12.29 -7.26 10.69
CA GLN A 128 12.66 -6.44 11.86
C GLN A 128 13.67 -5.33 11.51
N ALA A 129 14.50 -5.53 10.49
CA ALA A 129 15.44 -4.52 9.99
C ALA A 129 14.82 -3.56 8.97
N ALA A 130 13.58 -3.80 8.54
CA ALA A 130 12.86 -2.92 7.61
C ALA A 130 12.39 -1.63 8.31
N PRO A 131 12.06 -0.56 7.54
CA PRO A 131 11.30 0.57 8.06
C PRO A 131 10.02 0.15 8.78
N GLU A 132 9.49 1.00 9.65
CA GLU A 132 8.24 0.72 10.34
C GLU A 132 7.11 0.51 9.31
N ILE A 133 6.53 -0.70 9.25
CA ILE A 133 5.45 -1.01 8.30
C ILE A 133 4.14 -1.06 9.08
N ARG A 134 3.23 -0.12 8.80
CA ARG A 134 1.90 -0.02 9.41
C ARG A 134 0.85 -0.63 8.48
N VAL A 135 0.22 -1.69 8.95
CA VAL A 135 -0.82 -2.44 8.24
C VAL A 135 -2.20 -1.99 8.72
N GLY A 136 -3.02 -1.49 7.80
CA GLY A 136 -4.37 -1.03 8.10
C GLY A 136 -5.42 -2.14 8.02
N VAL A 137 -6.30 -2.21 9.01
CA VAL A 137 -7.52 -3.03 9.01
C VAL A 137 -8.72 -2.15 9.31
N ALA A 138 -9.91 -2.55 8.84
CA ALA A 138 -11.15 -1.85 9.14
C ALA A 138 -11.98 -2.62 10.18
N HIS A 139 -12.28 -1.98 11.30
CA HIS A 139 -13.26 -2.50 12.25
C HIS A 139 -14.68 -2.14 11.80
N ILE A 140 -15.58 -3.11 11.95
CA ILE A 140 -17.00 -2.86 11.78
C ILE A 140 -17.57 -2.10 12.99
N PRO A 141 -18.65 -1.31 12.81
CA PRO A 141 -19.32 -0.65 13.93
C PRO A 141 -19.74 -1.68 15.00
N ARG A 142 -19.62 -1.32 16.29
CA ARG A 142 -19.89 -2.24 17.42
C ARG A 142 -21.32 -2.80 17.44
N TRP A 143 -22.28 -2.12 16.82
CA TRP A 143 -23.67 -2.55 16.69
C TRP A 143 -23.91 -3.55 15.53
N CYS A 144 -22.92 -3.76 14.65
CA CYS A 144 -22.99 -4.75 13.59
C CYS A 144 -22.58 -6.14 14.10
N GLY A 145 -23.53 -7.08 14.17
CA GLY A 145 -23.21 -8.50 14.40
C GLY A 145 -22.50 -9.16 13.20
N PRO A 146 -21.93 -10.37 13.34
CA PRO A 146 -21.15 -11.04 12.29
C PRO A 146 -21.91 -11.25 10.96
N ARG A 147 -23.23 -11.47 11.01
CA ARG A 147 -24.07 -11.61 9.80
C ARG A 147 -24.27 -10.27 9.09
N LEU A 148 -24.38 -9.17 9.84
CA LEU A 148 -24.36 -7.81 9.30
C LEU A 148 -23.00 -7.44 8.74
N ALA A 149 -21.89 -8.00 9.23
CA ALA A 149 -20.56 -7.79 8.66
C ALA A 149 -20.44 -8.33 7.23
N VAL A 150 -21.02 -9.51 6.96
CA VAL A 150 -21.10 -10.08 5.62
C VAL A 150 -21.98 -9.22 4.71
N ALA A 151 -23.15 -8.79 5.20
CA ALA A 151 -24.03 -7.89 4.44
C ALA A 151 -23.36 -6.54 4.18
N ALA A 152 -22.65 -5.97 5.15
CA ALA A 152 -21.92 -4.72 5.02
C ALA A 152 -20.72 -4.85 4.08
N GLY A 153 -20.01 -5.98 4.08
CA GLY A 153 -18.96 -6.29 3.10
C GLY A 153 -19.51 -6.38 1.67
N LEU A 154 -20.66 -7.04 1.48
CA LEU A 154 -21.36 -7.11 0.20
C LEU A 154 -21.92 -5.76 -0.25
N LEU A 155 -22.42 -4.94 0.68
CA LEU A 155 -22.90 -3.59 0.40
C LEU A 155 -21.74 -2.66 0.03
N ALA A 156 -20.65 -2.70 0.79
CA ALA A 156 -19.48 -1.86 0.56
C ALA A 156 -18.76 -2.21 -0.75
N TYR A 157 -18.75 -3.48 -1.15
CA TYR A 157 -18.27 -3.91 -2.47
C TYR A 157 -19.13 -3.38 -3.63
N ASN A 158 -20.45 -3.26 -3.45
CA ASN A 158 -21.36 -2.74 -4.48
C ASN A 158 -21.45 -1.20 -4.51
N ILE A 159 -21.25 -0.55 -3.36
CA ILE A 159 -21.22 0.91 -3.21
C ILE A 159 -20.01 1.52 -3.96
N ASP A 160 -19.01 0.71 -4.31
CA ASP A 160 -17.79 1.15 -4.95
C ASP A 160 -17.98 1.66 -6.40
N LYS A 161 -19.06 1.36 -7.16
CA LYS A 161 -19.12 1.87 -8.57
C LYS A 161 -19.04 3.40 -8.72
N HIS A 162 -19.48 4.18 -7.74
CA HIS A 162 -19.35 5.65 -7.73
C HIS A 162 -18.25 6.16 -6.77
N LEU A 163 -17.91 5.40 -5.72
CA LEU A 163 -16.79 5.71 -4.80
C LEU A 163 -15.41 5.36 -5.36
N LEU A 164 -15.33 4.44 -6.34
CA LEU A 164 -14.13 4.05 -7.09
C LEU A 164 -13.38 5.23 -7.73
N LYS A 165 -14.04 6.38 -7.94
CA LYS A 165 -13.45 7.59 -8.50
C LYS A 165 -12.93 8.58 -7.45
N THR A 166 -13.20 8.34 -6.17
CA THR A 166 -12.79 9.23 -5.07
C THR A 166 -11.51 8.72 -4.44
N LEU A 167 -10.49 9.57 -4.38
CA LEU A 167 -9.17 9.22 -3.85
C LEU A 167 -9.20 8.80 -2.38
N HIS A 168 -9.93 9.57 -1.55
CA HIS A 168 -10.07 9.37 -0.10
C HIS A 168 -11.56 9.37 0.28
N PRO A 169 -12.25 8.21 0.18
CA PRO A 169 -13.67 8.12 0.48
C PRO A 169 -13.96 8.39 1.97
N ARG A 170 -15.07 9.09 2.26
CA ARG A 170 -15.53 9.37 3.64
C ARG A 170 -16.71 8.51 4.08
N LEU A 171 -17.34 7.77 3.17
CA LEU A 171 -18.58 7.05 3.45
C LEU A 171 -18.37 5.92 4.48
N GLY A 172 -17.31 5.13 4.37
CA GLY A 172 -17.01 4.09 5.35
C GLY A 172 -16.93 4.64 6.78
N ARG A 173 -16.18 5.74 6.96
CA ARG A 173 -16.10 6.44 8.26
C ARG A 173 -17.48 6.91 8.75
N ARG A 174 -18.31 7.47 7.86
CA ARG A 174 -19.69 7.91 8.21
C ARG A 174 -20.61 6.75 8.59
N LEU A 175 -20.39 5.56 8.04
CA LEU A 175 -21.10 4.33 8.40
C LEU A 175 -20.59 3.70 9.70
N GLY A 176 -19.57 4.29 10.34
CA GLY A 176 -19.02 3.86 11.62
C GLY A 176 -17.86 2.86 11.50
N PHE A 177 -17.33 2.63 10.30
CA PHE A 177 -16.07 1.89 10.15
C PHE A 177 -14.92 2.75 10.64
N HIS A 178 -14.03 2.18 11.45
CA HIS A 178 -12.85 2.88 11.94
C HIS A 178 -11.58 2.07 11.63
N PRO A 179 -10.48 2.75 11.28
CA PRO A 179 -9.22 2.06 11.02
C PRO A 179 -8.56 1.61 12.33
N GLU A 180 -7.80 0.54 12.25
CA GLU A 180 -6.71 0.20 13.18
C GLU A 180 -5.45 0.01 12.33
N PHE A 181 -4.32 0.55 12.81
CA PHE A 181 -3.02 0.38 12.18
C PHE A 181 -2.10 -0.41 13.10
N VAL A 182 -1.61 -1.54 12.62
CA VAL A 182 -0.77 -2.47 13.38
C VAL A 182 0.62 -2.51 12.75
N ARG A 183 1.67 -2.46 13.55
CA ARG A 183 3.03 -2.60 13.01
C ARG A 183 3.29 -4.06 12.66
N ALA A 184 3.75 -4.31 11.43
CA ALA A 184 4.09 -5.66 10.97
C ALA A 184 5.18 -6.30 11.84
N GLN A 185 6.10 -5.47 12.35
CA GLN A 185 7.17 -5.88 13.24
C GLN A 185 6.69 -6.34 14.63
N ASP A 186 5.49 -5.97 15.07
CA ASP A 186 4.94 -6.42 16.36
C ASP A 186 4.36 -7.85 16.27
N CYS A 187 4.30 -8.45 15.07
CA CYS A 187 3.91 -9.84 14.89
C CYS A 187 5.03 -10.79 15.35
N ALA A 188 4.75 -11.62 16.36
CA ALA A 188 5.72 -12.53 16.95
C ALA A 188 6.11 -13.74 16.08
N SER A 189 5.32 -14.07 15.04
CA SER A 189 5.56 -15.23 14.17
C SER A 189 5.10 -15.00 12.72
N PRO A 190 5.57 -15.81 11.76
CA PRO A 190 5.08 -15.79 10.39
C PRO A 190 3.55 -15.96 10.30
N GLU A 191 2.96 -16.79 11.16
CA GLU A 191 1.51 -17.00 11.21
C GLU A 191 0.78 -15.74 11.67
N ALA A 192 1.30 -15.06 12.70
CA ALA A 192 0.70 -13.83 13.20
C ALA A 192 0.73 -12.71 12.14
N LEU A 193 1.83 -12.61 11.37
CA LEU A 193 1.94 -11.66 10.27
C LEU A 193 1.05 -12.05 9.08
N ALA A 194 1.00 -13.33 8.72
CA ALA A 194 0.11 -13.82 7.66
C ALA A 194 -1.36 -13.54 8.01
N ASP A 195 -1.76 -13.78 9.25
CA ASP A 195 -3.11 -13.51 9.74
C ASP A 195 -3.41 -11.99 9.71
N LEU A 196 -2.46 -11.12 10.10
CA LEU A 196 -2.60 -9.66 9.99
C LEU A 196 -2.79 -9.21 8.52
N LEU A 197 -1.98 -9.73 7.59
CA LEU A 197 -2.07 -9.40 6.16
C LEU A 197 -3.38 -9.90 5.54
N LEU A 198 -3.87 -11.07 5.97
CA LEU A 198 -5.19 -11.60 5.56
C LEU A 198 -6.34 -10.77 6.15
N GLN A 199 -6.25 -10.34 7.40
CA GLN A 199 -7.21 -9.42 8.04
C GLN A 199 -7.29 -8.11 7.25
N SER A 200 -6.14 -7.56 6.87
CA SER A 200 -6.03 -6.35 6.05
C SER A 200 -6.58 -6.52 4.63
N SER A 201 -6.67 -7.76 4.14
CA SER A 201 -7.19 -8.12 2.81
C SER A 201 -8.60 -8.73 2.85
N CYS A 202 -9.28 -8.67 4.00
CA CYS A 202 -10.54 -9.37 4.23
C CYS A 202 -11.71 -8.74 3.45
N THR A 203 -11.92 -9.21 2.22
CA THR A 203 -13.01 -8.81 1.33
C THR A 203 -14.00 -9.97 1.11
N PRO A 204 -15.06 -10.11 1.92
CA PRO A 204 -16.12 -11.07 1.63
C PRO A 204 -16.81 -10.79 0.27
N PRO A 205 -17.18 -11.83 -0.52
CA PRO A 205 -17.17 -13.25 -0.16
C PRO A 205 -15.86 -14.00 -0.50
N PHE A 206 -14.85 -13.33 -1.09
CA PHE A 206 -13.60 -13.97 -1.54
C PHE A 206 -12.76 -14.52 -0.38
N THR A 207 -12.88 -13.89 0.79
CA THR A 207 -12.27 -14.32 2.04
C THR A 207 -13.34 -14.45 3.12
N PRO A 208 -13.16 -15.36 4.11
CA PRO A 208 -14.05 -15.41 5.27
C PRO A 208 -13.91 -14.12 6.09
N VAL A 209 -14.94 -13.79 6.88
CA VAL A 209 -14.83 -12.72 7.88
C VAL A 209 -13.81 -13.15 8.94
N LEU A 210 -12.75 -12.36 9.08
CA LEU A 210 -11.69 -12.60 10.05
C LEU A 210 -11.92 -11.80 11.32
N ARG A 211 -11.21 -12.17 12.38
CA ARG A 211 -11.29 -11.48 13.67
C ARG A 211 -9.92 -11.07 14.18
N ARG A 212 -9.89 -9.93 14.85
CA ARG A 212 -8.76 -9.41 15.61
C ARG A 212 -9.26 -9.00 16.99
N ASP A 213 -8.61 -9.47 18.05
CA ASP A 213 -9.00 -9.25 19.45
C ASP A 213 -10.50 -9.52 19.71
N GLY A 214 -10.98 -10.63 19.15
CA GLY A 214 -12.38 -11.08 19.26
C GLY A 214 -13.38 -10.32 18.40
N ARG A 215 -12.98 -9.24 17.72
CA ARG A 215 -13.85 -8.39 16.88
C ARG A 215 -13.68 -8.69 15.40
N ALA A 216 -14.76 -8.60 14.64
CA ALA A 216 -14.70 -8.80 13.20
C ALA A 216 -13.99 -7.62 12.52
N VAL A 217 -13.08 -7.95 11.61
CA VAL A 217 -12.32 -6.98 10.81
C VAL A 217 -12.51 -7.29 9.33
N LEU A 218 -12.44 -6.24 8.52
CA LEU A 218 -12.54 -6.27 7.07
C LEU A 218 -11.33 -5.56 6.45
N ASP A 219 -11.23 -5.62 5.13
CA ASP A 219 -10.20 -4.94 4.35
C ASP A 219 -10.18 -3.44 4.70
N GLY A 220 -8.99 -2.93 5.01
CA GLY A 220 -8.79 -1.53 5.40
C GLY A 220 -9.28 -0.53 4.33
N GLY A 221 -9.36 -0.97 3.07
CA GLY A 221 -9.84 -0.17 1.94
C GLY A 221 -11.29 0.30 2.09
N LEU A 222 -12.07 -0.32 2.99
CA LEU A 222 -13.41 0.17 3.35
C LEU A 222 -13.40 1.52 4.06
N VAL A 223 -12.32 1.84 4.78
CA VAL A 223 -12.10 3.15 5.38
C VAL A 223 -11.42 4.07 4.38
N ASP A 224 -10.27 3.62 3.87
CA ASP A 224 -9.50 4.33 2.84
C ASP A 224 -8.54 3.36 2.16
N ASN A 225 -8.61 3.21 0.83
CA ASN A 225 -7.70 2.33 0.10
C ASN A 225 -6.28 2.92 0.00
N VAL A 226 -6.11 4.21 0.31
CA VAL A 226 -4.82 4.90 0.34
C VAL A 226 -4.58 5.37 1.79
N PRO A 227 -3.93 4.55 2.66
CA PRO A 227 -3.90 4.74 4.12
C PRO A 227 -3.04 5.92 4.60
N VAL A 228 -3.36 7.14 4.19
CA VAL A 228 -2.63 8.34 4.60
C VAL A 228 -2.85 8.70 6.07
N ASP A 229 -3.89 8.18 6.71
CA ASP A 229 -4.12 8.31 8.16
C ASP A 229 -3.14 7.46 8.99
N ALA A 230 -2.48 6.48 8.37
CA ALA A 230 -1.45 5.68 9.04
C ALA A 230 -0.09 6.37 9.05
N LEU A 231 0.06 7.51 8.37
CA LEU A 231 1.31 8.27 8.34
C LEU A 231 1.61 8.85 9.73
N ASP A 232 2.89 8.96 10.04
CA ASP A 232 3.37 9.78 11.14
C ASP A 232 3.10 11.26 10.82
N PRO A 233 2.66 12.09 11.77
CA PRO A 233 2.23 13.48 11.50
C PRO A 233 3.40 14.45 11.26
N THR A 234 4.65 13.99 11.33
CA THR A 234 5.82 14.84 11.09
C THR A 234 5.74 15.49 9.69
N PRO A 235 5.97 16.81 9.59
CA PRO A 235 6.10 17.50 8.30
C PRO A 235 7.20 16.88 7.44
N GLY A 236 7.03 16.92 6.12
CA GLY A 236 8.00 16.34 5.19
C GLY A 236 7.38 15.81 3.91
N ASP A 237 8.20 15.10 3.14
CA ASP A 237 7.79 14.58 1.83
C ASP A 237 7.34 13.13 1.94
N VAL A 238 6.18 12.84 1.34
CA VAL A 238 5.58 11.50 1.37
C VAL A 238 5.35 11.02 -0.05
N LEU A 239 5.78 9.81 -0.35
CA LEU A 239 5.45 9.14 -1.62
C LEU A 239 4.21 8.26 -1.43
N VAL A 240 3.25 8.37 -2.34
CA VAL A 240 2.01 7.59 -2.31
C VAL A 240 1.88 6.78 -3.60
N LEU A 241 2.11 5.48 -3.51
CA LEU A 241 2.04 4.54 -4.63
C LEU A 241 0.63 3.96 -4.75
N MET A 242 -0.04 4.28 -5.84
CA MET A 242 -1.43 3.90 -6.09
C MET A 242 -1.51 2.67 -6.99
N THR A 243 -2.63 1.94 -6.95
CA THR A 243 -2.85 0.77 -7.83
C THR A 243 -4.01 0.97 -8.82
N ARG A 244 -4.66 2.13 -8.74
CA ARG A 244 -5.84 2.52 -9.52
C ARG A 244 -5.57 3.82 -10.25
N LEU A 245 -6.24 3.98 -11.40
CA LEU A 245 -6.30 5.24 -12.14
C LEU A 245 -7.48 6.07 -11.66
N TYR A 246 -7.18 7.28 -11.19
CA TYR A 246 -8.14 8.32 -10.87
C TYR A 246 -8.11 9.40 -11.97
N PRO A 247 -9.21 10.16 -12.16
CA PRO A 247 -9.27 11.28 -13.11
C PRO A 247 -8.43 12.47 -12.60
N ARG A 248 -7.11 12.25 -12.54
CA ARG A 248 -6.06 13.13 -12.05
C ARG A 248 -4.84 12.96 -12.97
N PRO A 249 -3.89 13.90 -13.00
CA PRO A 249 -2.62 13.69 -13.67
C PRO A 249 -1.90 12.44 -13.16
N ARG A 250 -0.98 11.86 -13.94
CA ARG A 250 -0.22 10.65 -13.56
C ARG A 250 0.53 10.79 -12.22
N ARG A 251 0.95 12.02 -11.93
CA ARG A 251 1.53 12.43 -10.66
C ARG A 251 0.90 13.74 -10.20
N PHE A 252 0.62 13.88 -8.91
CA PHE A 252 0.10 15.12 -8.33
C PHE A 252 0.45 15.22 -6.86
N VAL A 253 0.51 16.46 -6.35
CA VAL A 253 0.84 16.73 -4.95
C VAL A 253 -0.43 17.14 -4.19
N ILE A 254 -0.57 16.65 -2.97
CA ILE A 254 -1.54 17.17 -2.01
C ILE A 254 -0.78 17.58 -0.76
N GLU A 255 -0.96 18.84 -0.34
CA GLU A 255 -0.46 19.31 0.94
C GLU A 255 -1.47 19.04 2.05
N HIS A 256 -1.00 18.48 3.16
CA HIS A 256 -1.84 18.21 4.31
C HIS A 256 -1.02 18.11 5.59
N GLY A 257 -1.33 18.93 6.59
CA GLY A 257 -0.67 18.87 7.91
C GLY A 257 0.86 19.04 7.85
N GLY A 258 1.35 19.95 7.00
CA GLY A 258 2.79 20.17 6.79
C GLY A 258 3.49 19.10 5.93
N GLN A 259 2.75 18.15 5.37
CA GLN A 259 3.30 17.14 4.47
C GLN A 259 2.99 17.47 3.01
N ARG A 260 3.97 17.32 2.12
CA ARG A 260 3.74 17.29 0.67
C ARG A 260 3.67 15.84 0.22
N ARG A 261 2.47 15.40 -0.16
CA ARG A 261 2.21 14.00 -0.53
C ARG A 261 2.22 13.87 -2.05
N LEU A 262 3.25 13.24 -2.60
CA LEU A 262 3.36 12.90 -4.02
C LEU A 262 2.59 11.63 -4.33
N TYR A 263 1.46 11.76 -5.00
CA TYR A 263 0.70 10.63 -5.50
C TYR A 263 1.23 10.21 -6.87
N VAL A 264 1.53 8.93 -7.02
CA VAL A 264 1.94 8.31 -8.28
C VAL A 264 0.97 7.18 -8.58
N GLN A 265 0.33 7.27 -9.75
CA GLN A 265 -0.59 6.24 -10.24
C GLN A 265 -0.05 5.57 -11.50
N PRO A 266 -0.49 4.34 -11.81
CA PRO A 266 -0.10 3.64 -13.03
C PRO A 266 -0.36 4.48 -14.29
N SER A 267 0.48 4.36 -15.32
CA SER A 267 0.32 5.13 -16.58
C SER A 267 -0.91 4.71 -17.40
N ARG A 268 -1.38 3.49 -17.18
CA ARG A 268 -2.57 2.87 -17.76
C ARG A 268 -3.20 1.91 -16.75
N ARG A 269 -4.42 1.43 -17.05
CA ARG A 269 -5.07 0.43 -16.19
C ARG A 269 -4.16 -0.80 -16.05
N VAL A 270 -3.84 -1.17 -14.81
CA VAL A 270 -3.01 -2.35 -14.52
C VAL A 270 -3.71 -3.60 -15.09
N PRO A 271 -3.02 -4.42 -15.91
CA PRO A 271 -3.64 -5.47 -16.73
C PRO A 271 -3.94 -6.76 -15.94
N ILE A 272 -4.40 -6.64 -14.70
CA ILE A 272 -4.84 -7.75 -13.85
C ILE A 272 -5.95 -7.29 -12.91
N SER A 273 -6.92 -8.17 -12.63
CA SER A 273 -7.95 -7.91 -11.61
C SER A 273 -7.40 -8.22 -10.22
N SER A 274 -7.87 -7.49 -9.19
CA SER A 274 -7.41 -7.64 -7.81
C SER A 274 -7.43 -9.08 -7.30
N TRP A 275 -8.45 -9.85 -7.69
CA TRP A 275 -8.73 -11.20 -7.17
C TRP A 275 -8.71 -12.27 -8.28
N ASP A 276 -8.03 -12.03 -9.40
CA ASP A 276 -7.91 -13.06 -10.44
C ASP A 276 -6.73 -13.99 -10.17
N TYR A 277 -7.03 -15.19 -9.69
CA TYR A 277 -6.09 -16.26 -9.37
C TYR A 277 -6.04 -17.32 -10.48
N THR A 278 -6.53 -16.99 -11.68
CA THR A 278 -6.53 -17.90 -12.84
C THR A 278 -5.49 -17.52 -13.89
N ARG A 279 -4.90 -16.33 -13.76
CA ARG A 279 -3.99 -15.72 -14.74
C ARG A 279 -2.69 -15.24 -14.07
N PRO A 280 -1.81 -16.16 -13.63
CA PRO A 280 -0.58 -15.78 -12.93
C PRO A 280 0.34 -14.90 -13.78
N GLU A 281 0.30 -15.00 -15.11
CA GLU A 281 1.07 -14.14 -16.02
C GLU A 281 0.70 -12.66 -15.90
N GLY A 282 -0.52 -12.34 -15.45
CA GLY A 282 -0.95 -10.97 -15.20
C GLY A 282 -0.18 -10.29 -14.06
N MET A 283 0.42 -11.06 -13.15
CA MET A 283 1.30 -10.51 -12.10
C MET A 283 2.58 -9.93 -12.72
N THR A 284 3.20 -10.68 -13.64
CA THR A 284 4.37 -10.21 -14.40
C THR A 284 4.03 -8.98 -15.22
N LEU A 285 2.89 -8.97 -15.92
CA LEU A 285 2.46 -7.80 -16.70
C LEU A 285 2.22 -6.55 -15.83
N ALA A 286 1.70 -6.72 -14.60
CA ALA A 286 1.53 -5.63 -13.65
C ALA A 286 2.89 -5.10 -13.15
N TYR A 287 3.81 -6.01 -12.83
CA TYR A 287 5.17 -5.68 -12.42
C TYR A 287 5.95 -4.94 -13.51
N ASP A 288 5.93 -5.44 -14.75
CA ASP A 288 6.63 -4.80 -15.87
C ASP A 288 6.04 -3.41 -16.19
N LEU A 289 4.72 -3.21 -16.03
CA LEU A 289 4.13 -1.89 -16.10
C LEU A 289 4.67 -0.97 -14.99
N GLY A 290 4.80 -1.48 -13.76
CA GLY A 290 5.41 -0.75 -12.65
C GLY A 290 6.82 -0.28 -12.96
N ARG A 291 7.65 -1.18 -13.50
CA ARG A 291 9.02 -0.86 -13.92
C ARG A 291 9.06 0.22 -15.00
N HIS A 292 8.25 0.06 -16.05
CA HIS A 292 8.15 1.05 -17.12
C HIS A 292 7.73 2.44 -16.60
N ASP A 293 6.77 2.48 -15.68
CA ASP A 293 6.31 3.72 -15.05
C ASP A 293 7.38 4.30 -14.12
N GLY A 294 8.16 3.46 -13.44
CA GLY A 294 9.32 3.85 -12.64
C GLY A 294 10.45 4.45 -13.48
N GLU A 295 10.77 3.84 -14.61
CA GLU A 295 11.78 4.37 -15.56
C GLU A 295 11.34 5.74 -16.11
N THR A 296 10.06 5.89 -16.42
CA THR A 296 9.48 7.17 -16.84
C THR A 296 9.57 8.20 -15.74
N PHE A 297 9.24 7.81 -14.50
CA PHE A 297 9.36 8.68 -13.33
C PHE A 297 10.80 9.16 -13.13
N LEU A 298 11.79 8.28 -13.23
CA LEU A 298 13.21 8.64 -13.09
C LEU A 298 13.70 9.59 -14.18
N ARG A 299 13.31 9.38 -15.45
CA ARG A 299 13.62 10.31 -16.54
C ARG A 299 13.08 11.71 -16.25
N ASP A 300 11.82 11.78 -15.83
CA ASP A 300 11.17 13.06 -15.49
C ASP A 300 11.78 13.70 -14.23
N TRP A 301 12.19 12.88 -13.26
CA TRP A 301 12.85 13.32 -12.02
C TRP A 301 14.19 14.01 -12.33
N THR A 302 15.01 13.41 -13.18
CA THR A 302 16.32 13.93 -13.59
C THR A 302 16.22 15.12 -14.55
N ALA A 303 15.22 15.15 -15.45
CA ALA A 303 15.06 16.18 -16.47
C ALA A 303 14.55 17.55 -15.96
N GLY A 304 14.50 17.79 -14.65
CA GLY A 304 14.15 19.09 -14.06
C GLY A 304 12.93 19.09 -13.13
N ALA A 305 12.28 17.94 -12.88
CA ALA A 305 11.21 17.86 -11.88
C ALA A 305 11.71 17.88 -10.42
N GLN A 306 13.03 17.87 -10.19
CA GLN A 306 13.58 18.21 -8.87
C GLN A 306 12.98 19.51 -8.36
N GLY A 307 12.80 20.54 -9.21
CA GLY A 307 12.27 21.85 -8.80
C GLY A 307 10.87 21.87 -8.17
N ALA A 308 10.02 20.86 -8.43
CA ALA A 308 8.69 20.75 -7.83
C ALA A 308 8.66 20.04 -6.47
N PHE A 309 9.73 19.30 -6.13
CA PHE A 309 9.97 18.69 -4.82
C PHE A 309 11.22 19.24 -4.11
N SER A 310 11.97 20.15 -4.73
CA SER A 310 13.03 20.93 -4.10
C SER A 310 12.41 21.97 -3.17
N PRO A 311 12.80 22.03 -1.88
CA PRO A 311 12.31 23.07 -0.99
C PRO A 311 12.94 24.39 -1.42
N GLY A 312 12.13 25.33 -1.93
CA GLY A 312 12.61 26.67 -2.28
C GLY A 312 11.73 27.51 -3.20
N ALA A 313 10.78 26.93 -3.94
CA ALA A 313 9.88 27.71 -4.79
C ALA A 313 8.59 28.11 -4.04
N ALA A 314 8.73 28.85 -2.94
CA ALA A 314 7.64 29.64 -2.40
C ALA A 314 7.74 31.05 -3.00
N ALA A 315 6.64 31.46 -3.65
CA ALA A 315 6.28 32.79 -4.12
C ALA A 315 7.28 33.94 -3.84
N SER A 316 7.84 34.49 -4.92
CA SER A 316 8.11 35.93 -5.01
C SER A 316 6.80 36.70 -5.15
#